data_AF-A0A962JG52-F1
#
_entry.id   AF-A0A962JG52-F1
#
_cell.length_a   1.000
_cell.length_b   1.000
_cell.length_c   1.000
_cell.angle_alpha   90.00
_cell.angle_beta   90.00
_cell.angle_gamma   90.00
#
_symmetry.space_group_name_H-M   'P 1'
#
loop_
_entity.id
_entity.type
_entity.pdbx_description
1 polymer ?
#
loop_
_entity_poly.entity_id
_entity_poly.type
_entity_poly.pdbx_seq_one_letter_code
_entity_poly.pdbx_strand_id
1 'polypeptide(L)'
;DEISRIYADFEQSSVSKIFDYTDFGYRRVKVLRPLRIDIQFDNEKLALLKESKDFCKLSNDEQTVLLSSINALLNQSKDYAWFEGEFLPNLAFKKISKGLKNTLITIFGVPNPDADVVVIDDEVQMDSNLTDYENIPLNQEIDAYMAKEVLPHAPDAVIDTTYTDTKDGQVGVVGYEINFNRYFYVFEQQRHPNEIMAEIKELSAEVAQLLGEI
;
A
#
# COMPACT_ATOMS: atom_id res chain seq x y z
N ASP A 1 -41.80 9.93 14.05
CA ASP A 1 -41.22 8.61 14.34
C ASP A 1 -40.32 8.71 15.56
N GLU A 2 -40.02 7.61 16.24
CA GLU A 2 -39.16 7.55 17.44
C GLU A 2 -37.75 8.08 17.15
N ILE A 3 -37.17 7.71 16.01
CA ILE A 3 -35.85 8.19 15.56
C ILE A 3 -35.83 9.72 15.45
N SER A 4 -36.89 10.33 14.92
CA SER A 4 -36.97 11.80 14.79
C SER A 4 -37.01 12.50 16.15
N ARG A 5 -37.60 11.87 17.18
CA ARG A 5 -37.60 12.40 18.55
C ARG A 5 -36.22 12.29 19.18
N ILE A 6 -35.60 11.11 19.12
CA ILE A 6 -34.25 10.87 19.63
C ILE A 6 -33.24 11.86 19.01
N TYR A 7 -33.33 12.09 17.70
CA TYR A 7 -32.50 13.10 17.03
C TYR A 7 -32.78 14.53 17.52
N ALA A 8 -34.05 14.90 17.69
CA ALA A 8 -34.43 16.23 18.15
C ALA A 8 -34.07 16.51 19.62
N ASP A 9 -34.11 15.49 20.46
CA ASP A 9 -33.76 15.58 21.88
C ASP A 9 -32.26 15.84 22.06
N PHE A 10 -31.42 15.36 21.13
CA PHE A 10 -29.97 15.58 21.12
C PHE A 10 -29.30 15.18 22.44
N GLU A 11 -29.70 14.03 22.98
CA GLU A 11 -29.15 13.43 24.19
C GLU A 11 -28.41 12.12 23.89
N GLN A 12 -27.35 11.82 24.65
CA GLN A 12 -26.65 10.55 24.55
C GLN A 12 -27.45 9.42 25.22
N SER A 13 -27.48 8.25 24.58
CA SER A 13 -28.11 7.03 25.08
C SER A 13 -27.35 5.78 24.59
N SER A 14 -27.96 4.60 24.72
CA SER A 14 -27.44 3.35 24.12
C SER A 14 -27.59 3.34 22.60
N VAL A 15 -28.58 4.07 22.06
CA VAL A 15 -28.93 4.10 20.63
C VAL A 15 -28.65 5.46 19.97
N SER A 16 -28.24 6.46 20.75
CA SER A 16 -27.83 7.79 20.29
C SER A 16 -26.47 8.15 20.88
N LYS A 17 -25.50 8.52 20.04
CA LYS A 17 -24.18 8.95 20.49
C LYS A 17 -23.85 10.28 19.80
N ILE A 18 -23.23 11.18 20.55
CA ILE A 18 -22.86 12.52 20.09
C ILE A 18 -21.33 12.61 20.12
N PHE A 19 -20.75 13.01 19.00
CA PHE A 19 -19.30 13.09 18.78
C PHE A 19 -18.97 14.39 18.05
N ASP A 20 -17.71 14.81 18.13
CA ASP A 20 -17.22 15.84 17.22
C ASP A 20 -17.04 15.21 15.82
N TYR A 21 -17.32 15.99 14.77
CA TYR A 21 -17.12 15.50 13.40
C TYR A 21 -15.66 15.14 13.15
N THR A 22 -14.71 15.80 13.82
CA THR A 22 -13.27 15.50 13.70
C THR A 22 -12.90 14.12 14.24
N ASP A 23 -13.71 13.52 15.11
CA ASP A 23 -13.43 12.20 15.70
C ASP A 23 -13.49 11.06 14.65
N PHE A 24 -14.18 11.32 13.54
CA PHE A 24 -14.30 10.38 12.42
C PHE A 24 -13.49 10.82 11.21
N GLY A 25 -12.99 12.06 11.24
CA GLY A 25 -12.26 12.64 10.15
C GLY A 25 -10.81 12.18 10.15
N TYR A 26 -10.30 11.89 8.96
CA TYR A 26 -8.88 11.67 8.73
C TYR A 26 -8.43 12.36 7.46
N ARG A 27 -7.12 12.62 7.39
CA ARG A 27 -6.41 13.04 6.21
C ARG A 27 -5.65 11.85 5.68
N ARG A 28 -6.14 11.30 4.57
CA ARG A 28 -5.46 10.22 3.86
C ARG A 28 -4.25 10.80 3.16
N VAL A 29 -3.06 10.44 3.60
CA VAL A 29 -1.80 10.86 2.96
C VAL A 29 -1.23 9.70 2.16
N LYS A 30 -0.50 10.02 1.09
CA LYS A 30 0.18 9.03 0.27
C LYS A 30 1.65 8.99 0.69
N VAL A 31 2.07 7.82 1.15
CA VAL A 31 3.43 7.57 1.64
C VAL A 31 4.21 6.87 0.54
N LEU A 32 5.34 7.45 0.15
CA LEU A 32 6.24 6.92 -0.87
C LEU A 32 7.50 6.39 -0.21
N ARG A 33 8.08 5.36 -0.82
CA ARG A 33 9.37 4.84 -0.43
C ARG A 33 10.32 4.87 -1.63
N PRO A 34 11.61 5.18 -1.42
CA PRO A 34 12.59 5.18 -2.49
C PRO A 34 12.73 3.81 -3.15
N LEU A 35 12.97 3.82 -4.46
CA LEU A 35 13.29 2.64 -5.24
C LEU A 35 14.71 2.18 -4.89
N ARG A 36 14.83 0.89 -4.54
CA ARG A 36 16.09 0.21 -4.27
C ARG A 36 16.11 -1.10 -5.06
N ILE A 37 17.05 -1.20 -5.98
CA ILE A 37 17.15 -2.34 -6.90
C ILE A 37 18.59 -2.74 -7.14
N ASP A 38 18.76 -4.02 -7.43
CA ASP A 38 19.91 -4.51 -8.18
C ASP A 38 19.53 -4.73 -9.65
N ILE A 39 20.50 -4.65 -10.53
CA ILE A 39 20.38 -5.04 -11.93
C ILE A 39 20.82 -6.50 -12.08
N GLN A 40 19.88 -7.34 -12.49
CA GLN A 40 20.11 -8.76 -12.70
C GLN A 40 19.76 -9.15 -14.14
N PHE A 41 20.77 -9.63 -14.85
CA PHE A 41 20.62 -10.11 -16.22
C PHE A 41 20.37 -11.61 -16.26
N ASP A 42 19.26 -12.01 -16.88
CA ASP A 42 18.94 -13.41 -17.14
C ASP A 42 18.37 -13.59 -18.56
N ASN A 43 18.27 -14.85 -19.00
CA ASN A 43 17.82 -15.18 -20.36
C ASN A 43 16.34 -14.85 -20.60
N GLU A 44 15.50 -14.93 -19.58
CA GLU A 44 14.06 -14.67 -19.70
C GLU A 44 13.81 -13.17 -19.91
N LYS A 45 14.43 -12.33 -19.07
CA LYS A 45 14.43 -10.87 -19.19
C LYS A 45 15.08 -10.39 -20.48
N LEU A 46 16.13 -11.08 -20.95
CA LEU A 46 16.74 -10.76 -22.25
C LEU A 46 15.78 -10.99 -23.42
N ALA A 47 14.91 -12.00 -23.34
CA ALA A 47 13.86 -12.20 -24.34
C ALA A 47 12.84 -11.04 -24.30
N LEU A 48 12.43 -10.61 -23.11
CA LEU A 48 11.54 -9.44 -22.93
C LEU A 48 12.16 -8.16 -23.49
N LEU A 49 13.46 -7.95 -23.30
CA LEU A 49 14.17 -6.78 -23.85
C LEU A 49 14.07 -6.75 -25.38
N LYS A 50 14.27 -7.88 -26.05
CA LYS A 50 14.23 -7.98 -27.52
C LYS A 50 12.85 -7.66 -28.10
N GLU A 51 11.79 -7.88 -27.34
CA GLU A 51 10.42 -7.56 -27.73
C GLU A 51 10.04 -6.10 -27.42
N SER A 52 10.84 -5.40 -26.62
CA SER A 52 10.57 -4.03 -26.23
C SER A 52 10.68 -3.06 -27.42
N LYS A 53 9.76 -2.09 -27.48
CA LYS A 53 9.75 -1.05 -28.53
C LYS A 53 11.04 -0.23 -28.53
N ASP A 54 11.63 0.02 -27.36
CA ASP A 54 12.82 0.85 -27.24
C ASP A 54 14.08 0.12 -27.68
N PHE A 55 14.15 -1.21 -27.51
CA PHE A 55 15.19 -2.03 -28.12
C PHE A 55 15.07 -2.06 -29.65
N CYS A 56 13.86 -2.26 -30.17
CA CYS A 56 13.62 -2.32 -31.62
C CYS A 56 13.91 -1.00 -32.37
N LYS A 57 13.98 0.14 -31.67
CA LYS A 57 14.38 1.44 -32.24
C LYS A 57 15.89 1.58 -32.42
N LEU A 58 16.69 0.74 -31.76
CA LEU A 58 18.14 0.76 -31.89
C LEU A 58 18.57 0.24 -33.26
N SER A 59 19.69 0.75 -33.76
CA SER A 59 20.32 0.20 -34.95
C SER A 59 20.81 -1.24 -34.72
N ASN A 60 21.00 -2.00 -35.79
CA ASN A 60 21.46 -3.40 -35.68
C ASN A 60 22.80 -3.53 -34.94
N ASP A 61 23.70 -2.56 -35.13
CA ASP A 61 25.00 -2.52 -34.45
C ASP A 61 24.82 -2.29 -32.94
N GLU A 62 23.98 -1.32 -32.56
CA GLU A 62 23.67 -1.02 -31.15
C GLU A 62 22.97 -2.21 -30.47
N GLN A 63 22.01 -2.86 -31.13
CA GLN A 63 21.37 -4.07 -30.62
C GLN A 63 22.40 -5.17 -30.36
N THR A 64 23.32 -5.39 -31.31
CA THR A 64 24.37 -6.42 -31.18
C THR A 64 25.29 -6.14 -30.01
N VAL A 65 25.72 -4.88 -29.83
CA VAL A 65 26.59 -4.45 -28.73
C VAL A 65 25.90 -4.57 -27.37
N LEU A 66 24.62 -4.19 -27.26
CA LEU A 66 23.87 -4.33 -26.01
C LEU A 66 23.68 -5.80 -25.63
N LEU A 67 23.27 -6.62 -26.59
CA LEU A 67 23.07 -8.05 -26.34
C LEU A 67 24.39 -8.74 -25.97
N SER A 68 25.51 -8.43 -26.63
CA SER A 68 26.81 -9.03 -26.28
C SER A 68 27.27 -8.62 -24.88
N SER A 69 27.09 -7.35 -24.52
CA SER A 69 27.42 -6.83 -23.19
C SER A 69 26.59 -7.47 -22.09
N ILE A 70 25.28 -7.62 -22.29
CA ILE A 70 24.38 -8.29 -21.35
C ILE A 70 24.72 -9.79 -21.24
N ASN A 71 24.98 -10.46 -22.37
CA ASN A 71 25.31 -11.88 -22.38
C ASN A 71 26.59 -12.20 -21.58
N ALA A 72 27.58 -11.30 -21.59
CA ALA A 72 28.80 -11.44 -20.79
C ALA A 72 28.56 -11.35 -19.27
N LEU A 73 27.41 -10.80 -18.86
CA LEU A 73 27.05 -10.52 -17.48
C LEU A 73 25.85 -11.35 -16.99
N LEU A 74 25.44 -12.38 -17.75
CA LEU A 74 24.34 -13.24 -17.36
C LEU A 74 24.59 -13.88 -15.99
N ASN A 75 23.52 -13.95 -15.18
CA ASN A 75 23.51 -14.47 -13.82
C ASN A 75 24.37 -13.67 -12.83
N GLN A 76 24.81 -12.45 -13.20
CA GLN A 76 25.41 -11.52 -12.25
C GLN A 76 24.36 -10.56 -11.71
N SER A 77 24.49 -10.23 -10.42
CA SER A 77 23.78 -9.13 -9.77
C SER A 77 24.75 -7.98 -9.57
N LYS A 78 24.36 -6.77 -9.95
CA LYS A 78 25.13 -5.54 -9.78
C LYS A 78 24.22 -4.45 -9.24
N ASP A 79 24.75 -3.55 -8.42
CA ASP A 79 23.99 -2.41 -7.93
C ASP A 79 23.66 -1.41 -9.06
N TYR A 80 22.73 -0.51 -8.77
CA TYR A 80 22.32 0.53 -9.70
C TYR A 80 23.44 1.52 -10.06
N ALA A 81 24.33 1.84 -9.11
CA ALA A 81 25.40 2.81 -9.31
C ALA A 81 26.41 2.30 -10.35
N TRP A 82 26.76 1.01 -10.30
CA TRP A 82 27.55 0.34 -11.32
C TRP A 82 26.85 0.36 -12.69
N PHE A 83 25.54 0.13 -12.72
CA PHE A 83 24.78 0.14 -13.97
C PHE A 83 24.84 1.51 -14.64
N GLU A 84 24.67 2.59 -13.88
CA GLU A 84 24.73 3.95 -14.41
C GLU A 84 26.16 4.43 -14.70
N GLY A 85 27.11 4.15 -13.81
CA GLY A 85 28.48 4.67 -13.87
C GLY A 85 29.43 3.86 -14.77
N GLU A 86 29.18 2.56 -14.94
CA GLU A 86 30.06 1.67 -15.70
C GLU A 86 29.35 1.02 -16.87
N PHE A 87 28.19 0.40 -16.68
CA PHE A 87 27.56 -0.37 -17.75
C PHE A 87 27.08 0.52 -18.90
N LEU A 88 26.22 1.52 -18.61
CA LEU A 88 25.66 2.39 -19.65
C LEU A 88 26.75 3.16 -20.43
N PRO A 89 27.77 3.78 -19.81
CA PRO A 89 28.82 4.48 -20.55
C PRO A 89 29.66 3.58 -21.45
N ASN A 90 29.81 2.30 -21.09
CA ASN A 90 30.62 1.33 -21.85
C ASN A 90 29.90 0.68 -23.04
N LEU A 91 28.60 0.94 -23.25
CA LEU A 91 27.85 0.39 -24.39
C LEU A 91 28.25 0.96 -25.76
N ALA A 92 29.22 1.87 -25.83
CA ALA A 92 29.70 2.50 -27.07
C ALA A 92 28.58 3.15 -27.94
N PHE A 93 27.46 3.52 -27.32
CA PHE A 93 26.34 4.18 -27.99
C PHE A 93 26.61 5.67 -28.16
N LYS A 94 26.09 6.28 -29.23
CA LYS A 94 26.19 7.76 -29.40
C LYS A 94 25.42 8.50 -28.31
N LYS A 95 24.27 7.97 -27.91
CA LYS A 95 23.43 8.48 -26.84
C LYS A 95 22.46 7.40 -26.39
N ILE A 96 22.39 7.16 -25.08
CA ILE A 96 21.35 6.31 -24.50
C ILE A 96 20.09 7.16 -24.30
N SER A 97 18.97 6.71 -24.85
CA SER A 97 17.70 7.41 -24.68
C SER A 97 17.12 7.15 -23.28
N LYS A 98 16.40 8.13 -22.72
CA LYS A 98 15.67 7.97 -21.44
C LYS A 98 14.70 6.79 -21.50
N GLY A 99 14.06 6.59 -22.64
CA GLY A 99 13.18 5.43 -22.90
C GLY A 99 13.92 4.10 -22.71
N LEU A 100 15.05 3.91 -23.38
CA LEU A 100 15.84 2.68 -23.25
C LEU A 100 16.34 2.47 -21.82
N LYS A 101 16.87 3.52 -21.15
CA LYS A 101 17.32 3.42 -19.75
C LYS A 101 16.18 2.93 -18.85
N ASN A 102 15.00 3.52 -18.97
CA ASN A 102 13.83 3.11 -18.19
C ASN A 102 13.40 1.67 -18.51
N THR A 103 13.40 1.27 -19.79
CA THR A 103 13.12 -0.12 -20.19
C THR A 103 14.09 -1.10 -19.56
N LEU A 104 15.40 -0.80 -19.56
CA LEU A 104 16.42 -1.65 -18.95
C LEU A 104 16.20 -1.77 -17.44
N ILE A 105 15.89 -0.67 -16.75
CA ILE A 105 15.59 -0.66 -15.31
C ILE A 105 14.31 -1.49 -15.03
N THR A 106 13.24 -1.31 -15.79
CA THR A 106 11.99 -2.06 -15.61
C THR A 106 12.19 -3.56 -15.82
N ILE A 107 12.99 -3.95 -16.81
CA ILE A 107 13.18 -5.36 -17.17
C ILE A 107 14.18 -6.04 -16.22
N PHE A 108 15.34 -5.41 -16.00
CA PHE A 108 16.46 -6.03 -15.28
C PHE A 108 16.54 -5.64 -13.80
N GLY A 109 15.87 -4.57 -13.39
CA GLY A 109 15.79 -4.15 -11.99
C GLY A 109 15.01 -5.14 -11.15
N VAL A 110 15.64 -5.61 -10.08
CA VAL A 110 15.05 -6.50 -9.07
C VAL A 110 15.07 -5.77 -7.74
N PRO A 111 13.93 -5.68 -7.02
CA PRO A 111 13.88 -5.04 -5.71
C PRO A 111 14.90 -5.64 -4.74
N ASN A 112 15.69 -4.76 -4.12
CA ASN A 112 16.65 -5.13 -3.09
C ASN A 112 16.58 -4.08 -1.95
N PRO A 113 15.98 -4.40 -0.80
CA PRO A 113 15.87 -3.46 0.32
C PRO A 113 17.20 -2.94 0.87
N ASP A 114 18.29 -3.71 0.67
CA ASP A 114 19.63 -3.37 1.16
C ASP A 114 20.45 -2.56 0.13
N ALA A 115 19.96 -2.41 -1.11
CA ALA A 115 20.61 -1.62 -2.14
C ALA A 115 20.48 -0.11 -1.88
N ASP A 116 21.39 0.67 -2.44
CA ASP A 116 21.31 2.11 -2.40
C ASP A 116 20.09 2.65 -3.16
N VAL A 117 19.69 3.86 -2.77
CA VAL A 117 18.57 4.57 -3.40
C VAL A 117 18.91 4.91 -4.85
N VAL A 118 17.98 4.60 -5.75
CA VAL A 118 18.08 4.97 -7.16
C VAL A 118 17.84 6.47 -7.34
N VAL A 119 18.82 7.16 -7.91
CA VAL A 119 18.74 8.58 -8.28
C VAL A 119 18.85 8.69 -9.79
N ILE A 120 17.92 9.41 -10.43
CA ILE A 120 17.92 9.68 -11.87
C ILE A 120 17.75 11.18 -12.07
N ASP A 121 18.64 11.80 -12.84
CA ASP A 121 18.59 13.24 -13.10
C ASP A 121 18.54 14.08 -11.79
N ASP A 122 19.34 13.68 -10.79
CA ASP A 122 19.36 14.24 -9.41
C ASP A 122 18.05 14.10 -8.60
N GLU A 123 17.09 13.31 -9.10
CA GLU A 123 15.82 13.02 -8.42
C GLU A 123 15.79 11.59 -7.88
N VAL A 124 15.45 11.45 -6.59
CA VAL A 124 15.19 10.14 -5.97
C VAL A 124 13.97 9.51 -6.63
N GLN A 125 14.15 8.30 -7.17
CA GLN A 125 13.06 7.56 -7.76
C GLN A 125 12.27 6.84 -6.66
N MET A 126 10.94 6.90 -6.74
CA MET A 126 10.05 6.26 -5.77
C MET A 126 9.53 4.94 -6.33
N ASP A 127 9.40 3.93 -5.47
CA ASP A 127 8.86 2.63 -5.85
C ASP A 127 7.32 2.67 -5.81
N SER A 128 6.70 2.52 -6.98
CA SER A 128 5.23 2.47 -7.08
C SER A 128 4.62 1.26 -6.38
N ASN A 129 5.37 0.16 -6.22
CA ASN A 129 4.89 -1.05 -5.55
C ASN A 129 4.94 -0.94 -4.02
N LEU A 130 5.72 0.00 -3.49
CA LEU A 130 5.83 0.29 -2.07
C LEU A 130 5.09 1.58 -1.67
N THR A 131 4.27 2.11 -2.58
CA THR A 131 3.38 3.23 -2.26
C THR A 131 2.28 2.75 -1.32
N ASP A 132 2.15 3.44 -0.18
CA ASP A 132 1.14 3.15 0.83
C ASP A 132 0.29 4.39 1.14
N TYR A 133 -0.76 4.22 1.93
CA TYR A 133 -1.62 5.30 2.38
C TYR A 133 -1.88 5.22 3.88
N GLU A 134 -1.69 6.34 4.56
CA GLU A 134 -1.96 6.48 5.98
C GLU A 134 -3.19 7.35 6.19
N ASN A 135 -4.10 6.91 7.07
CA ASN A 135 -5.27 7.69 7.46
C ASN A 135 -4.96 8.41 8.78
N ILE A 136 -4.45 9.63 8.68
CA ILE A 136 -4.01 10.42 9.83
C ILE A 136 -5.22 11.17 10.43
N PRO A 137 -5.55 11.01 11.72
CA PRO A 137 -6.66 11.74 12.34
C PRO A 137 -6.59 13.25 12.11
N LEU A 138 -7.73 13.93 11.87
CA LEU A 138 -7.73 15.38 11.60
C LEU A 138 -7.19 16.25 12.74
N ASN A 139 -7.17 15.72 13.97
CA ASN A 139 -6.65 16.38 15.15
C ASN A 139 -5.15 16.09 15.40
N GLN A 140 -4.47 15.45 14.45
CA GLN A 140 -3.07 15.08 14.56
C GLN A 140 -2.24 15.63 13.40
N GLU A 141 -1.08 16.20 13.72
CA GLU A 141 -0.12 16.70 12.73
C GLU A 141 0.53 15.54 11.96
N ILE A 142 0.67 15.72 10.63
CA ILE A 142 1.21 14.70 9.72
C ILE A 142 2.62 14.28 10.14
N ASP A 143 3.51 15.25 10.39
CA ASP A 143 4.90 14.97 10.75
C ASP A 143 5.01 14.21 12.08
N ALA A 144 4.15 14.54 13.05
CA ALA A 144 4.12 13.85 14.33
C ALA A 144 3.62 12.41 14.20
N TYR A 145 2.62 12.16 13.35
CA TYR A 145 2.17 10.82 13.02
C TYR A 145 3.27 10.02 12.31
N MET A 146 3.90 10.61 11.28
CA MET A 146 4.99 9.97 10.52
C MET A 146 6.14 9.55 11.44
N ALA A 147 6.59 10.43 12.33
CA ALA A 147 7.66 10.14 13.26
C ALA A 147 7.34 9.00 14.25
N LYS A 148 6.07 8.85 14.62
CA LYS A 148 5.63 7.88 15.63
C LYS A 148 5.27 6.52 15.04
N GLU A 149 4.58 6.50 13.90
CA GLU A 149 3.95 5.29 13.36
C GLU A 149 4.63 4.79 12.08
N VAL A 150 5.23 5.67 11.25
CA VAL A 150 5.74 5.28 9.92
C VAL A 150 7.26 5.14 9.91
N LEU A 151 7.99 6.21 10.27
CA LEU A 151 9.45 6.27 10.19
C LEU A 151 10.19 5.21 11.03
N PRO A 152 9.67 4.71 12.18
CA PRO A 152 10.28 3.58 12.87
C PRO A 152 10.32 2.27 12.07
N HIS A 153 9.41 2.11 11.10
CA HIS A 153 9.30 0.93 10.24
C HIS A 153 9.81 1.17 8.82
N ALA A 154 9.72 2.40 8.33
CA ALA A 154 10.23 2.83 7.03
C ALA A 154 10.98 4.17 7.15
N PRO A 155 12.27 4.16 7.55
CA PRO A 155 13.02 5.38 7.88
C PRO A 155 13.21 6.37 6.73
N ASP A 156 13.12 5.90 5.49
CA ASP A 156 13.28 6.68 4.27
C ASP A 156 11.94 7.01 3.59
N ALA A 157 10.82 6.72 4.25
CA ALA A 157 9.49 7.06 3.74
C ALA A 157 9.27 8.57 3.71
N VAL A 158 8.61 9.05 2.66
CA VAL A 158 8.28 10.46 2.46
C VAL A 158 6.82 10.63 2.07
N ILE A 159 6.24 11.78 2.39
CA ILE A 159 4.88 12.12 1.96
C ILE A 159 4.90 12.66 0.52
N ASP A 160 3.99 12.16 -0.31
CA ASP A 160 3.71 12.74 -1.63
C ASP A 160 2.97 14.08 -1.47
N THR A 161 3.71 15.18 -1.56
CA THR A 161 3.16 16.54 -1.43
C THR A 161 2.29 16.95 -2.62
N THR A 162 2.30 16.19 -3.72
CA THR A 162 1.44 16.43 -4.88
C THR A 162 0.05 15.80 -4.73
N TYR A 163 -0.10 14.88 -3.77
CA TYR A 163 -1.39 14.30 -3.42
C TYR A 163 -2.13 15.22 -2.46
N THR A 164 -2.97 16.11 -2.99
CA THR A 164 -3.66 17.16 -2.22
C THR A 164 -5.19 17.07 -2.31
N ASP A 165 -5.89 17.54 -1.29
CA ASP A 165 -7.34 17.71 -1.32
C ASP A 165 -7.75 18.86 -2.27
N THR A 166 -8.78 18.64 -3.09
CA THR A 166 -9.24 19.63 -4.07
C THR A 166 -10.04 20.78 -3.44
N LYS A 167 -10.53 20.62 -2.21
CA LYS A 167 -11.36 21.63 -1.53
C LYS A 167 -10.53 22.67 -0.78
N ASP A 168 -9.44 22.25 -0.13
CA ASP A 168 -8.60 23.14 0.67
C ASP A 168 -7.15 23.25 0.18
N GLY A 169 -6.74 22.43 -0.79
CA GLY A 169 -5.40 22.46 -1.39
C GLY A 169 -4.30 21.91 -0.47
N GLN A 170 -4.64 21.32 0.67
CA GLN A 170 -3.66 20.78 1.61
C GLN A 170 -3.25 19.36 1.22
N VAL A 171 -2.08 18.92 1.69
CA VAL A 171 -1.56 17.56 1.47
C VAL A 171 -2.49 16.52 2.10
N GLY A 172 -2.81 15.49 1.34
CA GLY A 172 -3.73 14.42 1.70
C GLY A 172 -5.20 14.79 1.51
N VAL A 173 -6.04 13.77 1.30
CA VAL A 173 -7.48 13.94 1.05
C VAL A 173 -8.27 13.72 2.33
N VAL A 174 -9.22 14.60 2.63
CA VAL A 174 -10.09 14.46 3.81
C VAL A 174 -11.13 13.36 3.57
N GLY A 175 -11.13 12.37 4.45
CA GLY A 175 -12.13 11.32 4.53
C GLY A 175 -12.81 11.29 5.90
N TYR A 176 -13.95 10.60 5.97
CA TYR A 176 -14.63 10.31 7.22
C TYR A 176 -14.95 8.81 7.29
N GLU A 177 -14.69 8.20 8.44
CA GLU A 177 -15.02 6.80 8.69
C GLU A 177 -15.66 6.63 10.06
N ILE A 178 -16.84 6.00 10.09
CA ILE A 178 -17.59 5.72 11.32
C ILE A 178 -17.64 4.22 11.52
N ASN A 179 -16.88 3.72 12.49
CA ASN A 179 -16.96 2.33 12.90
C ASN A 179 -18.12 2.13 13.90
N PHE A 180 -19.30 1.76 13.40
CA PHE A 180 -20.48 1.54 14.25
C PHE A 180 -20.24 0.49 15.34
N ASN A 181 -19.52 -0.59 15.04
CA ASN A 181 -19.21 -1.62 16.04
C ASN A 181 -18.40 -1.04 17.21
N ARG A 182 -17.46 -0.13 16.95
CA ARG A 182 -16.67 0.50 18.02
C ARG A 182 -17.56 1.22 19.06
N TYR A 183 -18.68 1.80 18.64
CA TYR A 183 -19.50 2.67 19.48
C TYR A 183 -20.80 2.04 19.98
N PHE A 184 -21.37 1.11 19.22
CA PHE A 184 -22.68 0.53 19.48
C PHE A 184 -22.64 -0.98 19.76
N TYR A 185 -21.48 -1.63 19.60
CA TYR A 185 -21.38 -3.05 19.96
C TYR A 185 -21.50 -3.22 21.47
N VAL A 186 -22.51 -3.98 21.88
CA VAL A 186 -22.68 -4.45 23.25
C VAL A 186 -22.28 -5.92 23.25
N PHE A 187 -21.26 -6.26 24.04
CA PHE A 187 -20.85 -7.65 24.17
C PHE A 187 -21.94 -8.46 24.86
N GLU A 188 -22.49 -9.44 24.15
CA GLU A 188 -23.42 -10.42 24.71
C GLU A 188 -22.65 -11.64 25.20
N GLN A 189 -22.60 -11.84 26.52
CA GLN A 189 -22.06 -13.07 27.09
C GLN A 189 -22.89 -14.26 26.62
N GLN A 190 -22.20 -15.31 26.15
CA GLN A 190 -22.86 -16.56 25.82
C GLN A 190 -23.49 -17.16 27.08
N ARG A 191 -24.72 -17.67 26.96
CA ARG A 191 -25.43 -18.38 28.05
C ARG A 191 -24.60 -19.56 28.53
N HIS A 192 -24.65 -19.83 29.84
CA HIS A 192 -23.84 -20.90 30.41
C HIS A 192 -24.36 -22.28 29.92
N PRO A 193 -23.49 -23.25 29.58
CA PRO A 193 -23.92 -24.55 29.06
C PRO A 193 -24.94 -25.29 29.93
N ASN A 194 -24.84 -25.14 31.26
CA ASN A 194 -25.78 -25.74 32.21
C ASN A 194 -27.19 -25.13 32.13
N GLU A 195 -27.32 -23.84 31.80
CA GLU A 195 -28.62 -23.19 31.61
C GLU A 195 -29.28 -23.71 30.34
N ILE A 196 -28.51 -23.81 29.25
CA ILE A 196 -28.95 -24.41 27.99
C ILE A 196 -29.40 -25.86 28.22
N MET A 197 -28.65 -26.64 29.00
CA MET A 197 -29.00 -28.03 29.31
C MET A 197 -30.29 -28.13 30.14
N ALA A 198 -30.49 -27.22 31.11
CA ALA A 198 -31.70 -27.18 31.91
C ALA A 198 -32.93 -26.85 31.06
N GLU A 199 -32.84 -25.84 30.20
CA GLU A 199 -33.89 -25.46 29.24
C GLU A 199 -34.21 -26.61 28.28
N ILE A 200 -33.20 -27.28 27.71
CA ILE A 200 -33.41 -28.44 26.82
C ILE A 200 -34.19 -29.54 27.54
N LYS A 201 -33.84 -29.81 28.80
CA LYS A 201 -34.51 -30.85 29.60
C LYS A 201 -35.95 -30.48 29.91
N GLU A 202 -36.21 -29.23 30.25
CA GLU A 202 -37.56 -28.71 30.52
C GLU A 202 -38.44 -28.78 29.26
N LEU A 203 -37.95 -28.25 28.14
CA LEU A 203 -38.65 -28.28 26.85
C LEU A 203 -38.91 -29.71 26.38
N SER A 204 -37.96 -30.63 26.61
CA SER A 204 -38.13 -32.05 26.30
C SER A 204 -39.22 -32.71 27.14
N ALA A 205 -39.37 -32.32 28.42
CA ALA A 205 -40.42 -32.83 29.29
C ALA A 205 -41.80 -32.31 28.86
N GLU A 206 -41.90 -31.03 28.50
CA GLU A 206 -43.14 -30.43 27.99
C GLU A 206 -43.60 -31.10 26.68
N VAL A 207 -42.68 -31.34 25.74
CA VAL A 207 -42.97 -32.06 24.49
C VAL A 207 -43.43 -33.49 24.76
N ALA A 208 -42.81 -34.20 25.71
CA ALA A 208 -43.23 -35.55 26.07
C ALA A 208 -44.65 -35.57 26.66
N GLN A 209 -45.01 -34.56 27.45
CA GLN A 209 -46.34 -34.42 28.03
C GLN A 209 -47.40 -34.18 26.93
N LEU A 210 -47.13 -33.25 26.01
CA LEU A 210 -48.04 -32.95 24.89
C LEU A 210 -48.27 -34.15 23.95
N LEU A 211 -47.22 -34.96 23.70
CA LEU A 211 -47.34 -36.17 22.88
C LEU A 211 -48.02 -37.34 23.61
N GLY A 212 -47.96 -37.38 24.94
CA GLY A 212 -48.62 -38.40 25.75
C GLY A 212 -50.12 -38.14 25.98
N GLU A 213 -50.60 -36.94 25.67
CA GLU A 213 -52.01 -36.54 25.73
C GLU A 213 -52.77 -36.75 24.40
N ILE A 214 -52.11 -37.35 23.38
CA ILE A 214 -52.69 -37.80 22.10
C ILE A 214 -52.92 -39.31 22.16
#